data_AF-A0A844MFR9-F1
#
_entry.id   AF-A0A844MFR9-F1
#
_cell.length_a   1.000
_cell.length_b   1.000
_cell.length_c   1.000
_cell.angle_alpha   90.00
_cell.angle_beta   90.00
_cell.angle_gamma   90.00
#
_symmetry.space_group_name_H-M   'P 1'
#
loop_
_entity.id
_entity.type
_entity.pdbx_description
1 polymer ?
#
loop_
_entity_poly.entity_id
_entity_poly.type
_entity_poly.pdbx_seq_one_letter_code
_entity_poly.pdbx_strand_id
1 'polypeptide(L)'
;MDTILELDPQELFSQKIYWLNQLSGELPETNLIQDYARPSQYTGKNRSHYFELPDYLSQGIIKLAKGSDFLLYLMLLSAFKILLQRYLRTNDLIVGIPVYKKINGVNLDYLNDSKLIPLRTQLYNEMTFKSFLIQVKDNLIQAYSHQDYCFDELIELLNLPQAENRCSLFD
;
A
#
# COMPACT_ATOMS: atom_id res chain seq x y z
N MET A 1 25.54 -13.37 -10.65
CA MET A 1 24.87 -14.66 -10.88
C MET A 1 23.99 -14.84 -9.66
N ASP A 2 22.82 -14.21 -9.72
CA ASP A 2 21.96 -14.00 -8.57
C ASP A 2 21.22 -15.29 -8.26
N THR A 3 21.55 -15.87 -7.10
CA THR A 3 20.76 -16.94 -6.50
C THR A 3 19.43 -16.32 -6.06
N ILE A 4 18.46 -16.29 -6.95
CA ILE A 4 17.05 -16.18 -6.55
C ILE A 4 16.85 -17.37 -5.61
N LEU A 5 16.63 -17.10 -4.32
CA LEU A 5 16.08 -18.12 -3.43
C LEU A 5 14.71 -18.46 -4.04
N GLU A 6 14.65 -19.55 -4.79
CA GLU A 6 13.38 -20.21 -5.08
C GLU A 6 12.77 -20.53 -3.71
N LEU A 7 11.67 -19.84 -3.39
CA LEU A 7 10.88 -20.14 -2.21
C LEU A 7 10.51 -21.62 -2.25
N ASP A 8 10.49 -22.26 -1.08
CA ASP A 8 9.91 -23.60 -0.95
C ASP A 8 8.49 -23.57 -1.55
N PRO A 9 8.12 -24.53 -2.43
CA PRO A 9 6.77 -24.63 -2.98
C PRO A 9 5.65 -24.52 -1.93
N GLN A 10 5.87 -25.01 -0.71
CA GLN A 10 4.90 -24.88 0.38
C GLN A 10 4.73 -23.43 0.86
N GLU A 11 5.84 -22.70 0.98
CA GLU A 11 5.85 -21.28 1.35
C GLU A 11 5.18 -20.44 0.26
N LEU A 12 5.55 -20.66 -1.00
CA LEU A 12 4.94 -19.97 -2.13
C LEU A 12 3.42 -20.18 -2.18
N PHE A 13 2.96 -21.42 -1.94
CA PHE A 13 1.54 -21.74 -1.87
C PHE A 13 0.85 -21.01 -0.71
N SER A 14 1.47 -20.94 0.46
CA SER A 14 0.96 -20.18 1.61
C SER A 14 0.76 -18.70 1.28
N GLN A 15 1.76 -18.06 0.67
CA GLN A 15 1.67 -16.64 0.28
C GLN A 15 0.60 -16.40 -0.78
N LYS A 16 0.47 -17.30 -1.77
CA LYS A 16 -0.60 -17.25 -2.76
C LYS A 16 -1.98 -17.27 -2.10
N ILE A 17 -2.21 -18.19 -1.16
CA ILE A 17 -3.49 -18.30 -0.45
C ILE A 17 -3.79 -17.06 0.38
N TYR A 18 -2.78 -16.50 1.06
CA TYR A 18 -2.94 -15.23 1.77
C TYR A 18 -3.43 -14.11 0.85
N TRP A 19 -2.78 -13.92 -0.30
CA TRP A 19 -3.14 -12.85 -1.23
C TRP A 19 -4.52 -13.04 -1.87
N LEU A 20 -4.87 -14.26 -2.26
CA LEU A 20 -6.21 -14.57 -2.77
C LEU A 20 -7.29 -14.27 -1.74
N ASN A 21 -7.05 -14.57 -0.47
CA ASN A 21 -8.00 -14.23 0.60
C ASN A 21 -8.09 -12.72 0.82
N GLN A 22 -6.95 -12.03 0.86
CA GLN A 22 -6.92 -10.60 1.16
C GLN A 22 -7.47 -9.72 0.01
N LEU A 23 -7.34 -10.17 -1.23
CA LEU A 23 -7.85 -9.50 -2.42
C LEU A 23 -9.10 -10.21 -2.98
N SER A 24 -9.81 -10.96 -2.15
CA SER A 24 -11.06 -11.62 -2.53
C SER A 24 -12.24 -10.64 -2.65
N GLY A 25 -13.28 -11.07 -3.36
CA GLY A 25 -14.49 -10.27 -3.56
C GLY A 25 -14.29 -9.14 -4.57
N GLU A 26 -15.19 -8.16 -4.54
CA GLU A 26 -15.10 -6.99 -5.39
C GLU A 26 -13.95 -6.09 -4.92
N LEU A 27 -13.02 -5.79 -5.83
CA LEU A 27 -11.89 -4.90 -5.56
C LEU A 27 -12.33 -3.45 -5.74
N PRO A 28 -11.96 -2.53 -4.82
CA PRO A 28 -12.35 -1.14 -4.94
C PRO A 28 -11.71 -0.49 -6.17
N GLU A 29 -12.53 0.12 -7.02
CA GLU A 29 -12.01 0.98 -8.08
C GLU A 29 -11.44 2.27 -7.48
N THR A 30 -10.26 2.66 -7.95
CA THR A 30 -9.66 3.92 -7.52
C THR A 30 -10.31 5.08 -8.26
N ASN A 31 -11.34 5.65 -7.64
CA ASN A 31 -12.12 6.77 -8.19
C ASN A 31 -11.55 8.13 -7.76
N LEU A 32 -10.22 8.30 -7.85
CA LEU A 32 -9.58 9.57 -7.54
C LEU A 32 -10.19 10.68 -8.39
N ILE A 33 -10.54 11.79 -7.74
CA ILE A 33 -11.10 12.96 -8.41
C ILE A 33 -9.97 13.59 -9.21
N GLN A 34 -10.10 13.57 -10.53
CA GLN A 34 -9.10 14.09 -11.46
C GLN A 34 -9.49 15.48 -11.93
N ASP A 35 -8.51 16.39 -11.96
CA ASP A 35 -8.70 17.73 -12.55
C ASP A 35 -8.74 17.69 -14.08
N TYR A 36 -8.12 16.68 -14.70
CA TYR A 36 -8.02 16.48 -16.14
C TYR A 36 -8.23 15.01 -16.50
N ALA A 37 -8.70 14.74 -17.71
CA ALA A 37 -8.83 13.37 -18.20
C ALA A 37 -7.47 12.64 -18.20
N ARG A 38 -7.45 11.42 -17.67
CA ARG A 38 -6.24 10.59 -17.65
C ARG A 38 -5.77 10.30 -19.09
N PRO A 39 -4.50 10.56 -19.43
CA PRO A 39 -3.93 10.19 -20.73
C PRO A 39 -3.96 8.67 -20.96
N SER A 40 -4.02 8.22 -22.21
CA SER A 40 -4.02 6.79 -22.56
C SER A 40 -2.73 6.05 -22.21
N GLN A 41 -1.62 6.77 -22.08
CA GLN A 41 -0.30 6.25 -21.72
C GLN A 41 0.31 7.06 -20.59
N TYR A 42 1.05 6.42 -19.69
CA TYR A 42 1.76 7.13 -18.62
C TYR A 42 2.79 8.11 -19.19
N THR A 43 2.68 9.38 -18.81
CA THR A 43 3.51 10.46 -19.40
C THR A 43 4.82 10.71 -18.65
N GLY A 44 5.01 10.12 -17.47
CA GLY A 44 6.15 10.39 -16.58
C GLY A 44 6.19 11.80 -15.97
N LYS A 45 5.24 12.68 -16.32
CA LYS A 45 5.18 14.05 -15.79
C LYS A 45 4.61 14.03 -14.38
N ASN A 46 5.40 14.46 -13.40
CA ASN A 46 4.98 14.62 -12.02
C ASN A 46 5.38 16.01 -11.48
N ARG A 47 4.76 16.41 -10.38
CA ARG A 47 5.13 17.60 -9.60
C ARG A 47 4.97 17.27 -8.13
N SER A 48 5.95 17.64 -7.31
CA SER A 48 5.87 17.50 -5.86
C SER A 48 5.35 18.79 -5.23
N HIS A 49 4.45 18.65 -4.27
CA HIS A 49 4.04 19.73 -3.39
C HIS A 49 4.46 19.40 -1.96
N TYR A 50 5.20 20.31 -1.34
CA TYR A 50 5.70 20.16 0.02
C TYR A 50 4.86 21.02 0.95
N PHE A 51 4.50 20.44 2.10
CA PHE A 51 3.81 21.15 3.16
C PHE A 51 4.39 20.71 4.51
N GLU A 52 4.23 21.56 5.51
CA GLU A 52 4.71 21.30 6.86
C GLU A 52 3.52 21.15 7.81
N LEU A 53 3.65 20.25 8.79
CA LEU A 53 2.70 20.16 9.88
C LEU A 53 3.07 21.18 10.94
N PRO A 54 2.11 21.95 11.50
CA PRO A 54 2.37 22.84 12.61
C PRO A 54 3.02 22.11 13.80
N ASP A 55 3.91 22.79 14.52
CA ASP A 55 4.71 22.19 15.61
C ASP A 55 3.89 21.45 16.65
N TYR A 56 2.74 22.00 17.05
CA TYR A 56 1.88 21.36 18.04
C TYR A 56 1.36 20.00 17.57
N LEU A 57 1.12 19.85 16.25
CA LEU A 57 0.61 18.63 15.66
C LEU A 57 1.73 17.60 15.49
N SER A 58 2.88 18.01 14.95
CA SER A 58 4.04 17.13 14.79
C SER A 58 4.53 16.59 16.13
N GLN A 59 4.66 17.45 17.15
CA GLN A 59 5.02 17.04 18.51
C GLN A 59 3.96 16.13 19.14
N GLY A 60 2.68 16.40 18.90
CA GLY A 60 1.58 15.56 19.37
C GLY A 60 1.67 14.13 18.83
N ILE A 61 1.89 13.99 17.51
CA ILE A 61 2.01 12.68 16.85
C ILE A 61 3.28 11.95 17.34
N ILE A 62 4.43 12.64 17.41
CA ILE A 62 5.69 12.04 17.90
C ILE A 62 5.53 11.55 19.34
N LYS A 63 4.85 12.33 20.20
CA LYS A 63 4.58 11.94 21.59
C LYS A 63 3.69 10.71 21.67
N LEU A 64 2.66 10.61 20.82
CA LEU A 64 1.82 9.40 20.73
C LEU A 64 2.61 8.18 20.24
N ALA A 65 3.59 8.38 19.36
CA ALA A 65 4.48 7.33 18.88
C ALA A 65 5.43 6.80 19.97
N LYS A 66 5.64 7.55 21.05
CA LYS A 66 6.57 7.22 22.15
C LYS A 66 7.97 6.83 21.66
N GLY A 67 8.47 7.50 20.63
CA GLY A 67 9.79 7.23 20.04
C GLY A 67 9.86 6.00 19.13
N SER A 68 8.73 5.37 18.78
CA SER A 68 8.69 4.27 17.80
C SER A 68 8.45 4.79 16.39
N ASP A 69 9.46 4.66 15.53
CA ASP A 69 9.35 5.02 14.10
C ASP A 69 8.27 4.19 13.39
N PHE A 70 8.12 2.92 13.76
CA PHE A 70 7.08 2.06 13.23
C PHE A 70 5.68 2.56 13.60
N LEU A 71 5.47 2.99 14.85
CA LEU A 71 4.19 3.55 15.27
C LEU A 71 3.92 4.91 14.62
N LEU A 72 4.95 5.74 14.45
CA LEU A 72 4.84 6.99 13.70
C LEU A 72 4.40 6.74 12.26
N TYR A 73 5.06 5.81 11.56
CA TYR A 73 4.69 5.38 10.21
C TYR A 73 3.25 4.90 10.14
N LEU A 74 2.83 4.02 11.05
CA LEU A 74 1.47 3.49 11.11
C LEU A 74 0.42 4.58 11.31
N MET A 75 0.68 5.56 12.19
CA MET A 75 -0.25 6.66 12.42
C MET A 75 -0.40 7.53 11.18
N LEU A 76 0.70 7.85 10.49
CA LEU A 76 0.67 8.64 9.26
C LEU A 76 -0.03 7.88 8.13
N LEU A 77 0.29 6.59 7.94
CA LEU A 77 -0.36 5.72 6.95
C LEU A 77 -1.87 5.59 7.21
N SER A 78 -2.26 5.43 8.48
CA SER A 78 -3.67 5.34 8.87
C SER A 78 -4.41 6.66 8.61
N ALA A 79 -3.79 7.80 8.97
CA ALA A 79 -4.35 9.12 8.69
C ALA A 79 -4.51 9.37 7.18
N PHE A 80 -3.51 8.96 6.38
CA PHE A 80 -3.55 9.04 4.92
C PHE A 80 -4.68 8.19 4.32
N LYS A 81 -4.83 6.93 4.76
CA LYS A 81 -5.93 6.07 4.33
C LYS A 81 -7.31 6.67 4.66
N ILE A 82 -7.49 7.18 5.88
CA ILE A 82 -8.74 7.84 6.28
C ILE A 82 -9.01 9.08 5.41
N LEU A 83 -7.98 9.87 5.11
CA LEU A 83 -8.09 11.01 4.21
C LEU A 83 -8.61 10.57 2.85
N LEU A 84 -7.94 9.60 2.21
CA LEU A 84 -8.35 9.09 0.90
C LEU A 84 -9.77 8.52 0.91
N GLN A 85 -10.12 7.71 1.90
CA GLN A 85 -11.47 7.14 2.04
C GLN A 85 -12.55 8.22 2.15
N ARG A 86 -12.27 9.33 2.85
CA ARG A 86 -13.18 10.49 2.92
C ARG A 86 -13.31 11.23 1.58
N TYR A 87 -12.21 11.43 0.86
CA TYR A 87 -12.23 12.08 -0.45
C TYR A 87 -12.94 11.24 -1.50
N LEU A 88 -12.68 9.94 -1.51
CA LEU A 88 -13.24 8.96 -2.44
C LEU A 88 -14.66 8.50 -2.07
N ARG A 89 -15.13 8.83 -0.85
CA ARG A 89 -16.42 8.37 -0.29
C ARG A 89 -16.57 6.84 -0.34
N THR A 90 -15.47 6.14 -0.11
CA THR A 90 -15.42 4.67 -0.07
C THR A 90 -14.98 4.19 1.30
N ASN A 91 -15.55 3.07 1.73
CA ASN A 91 -15.14 2.37 2.94
C ASN A 91 -14.10 1.29 2.65
N ASP A 92 -13.82 0.96 1.39
CA ASP A 92 -12.81 -0.03 0.98
C ASP A 92 -11.74 0.65 0.12
N LEU A 93 -10.47 0.50 0.50
CA LEU A 93 -9.34 1.18 -0.13
C LEU A 93 -8.10 0.29 -0.15
N ILE A 94 -7.49 0.17 -1.32
CA ILE A 94 -6.16 -0.42 -1.51
C ILE A 94 -5.15 0.70 -1.71
N VAL A 95 -4.05 0.64 -0.96
CA VAL A 95 -2.89 1.54 -1.13
C VAL A 95 -1.66 0.68 -1.37
N GLY A 96 -0.90 0.97 -2.42
CA GLY A 96 0.40 0.36 -2.64
C GLY A 96 1.44 0.92 -1.68
N ILE A 97 2.17 0.05 -0.97
CA ILE A 97 3.30 0.46 -0.12
C ILE A 97 4.62 -0.07 -0.70
N PRO A 98 5.69 0.72 -0.71
CA PRO A 98 6.97 0.27 -1.22
C PRO A 98 7.62 -0.75 -0.30
N VAL A 99 8.20 -1.80 -0.90
CA VAL A 99 9.04 -2.76 -0.20
C VAL A 99 10.48 -2.28 -0.14
N TYR A 100 10.91 -1.85 1.04
CA TYR A 100 12.31 -1.55 1.30
C TYR A 100 13.07 -2.84 1.61
N LYS A 101 13.52 -3.59 0.59
CA LYS A 101 14.58 -4.59 0.80
C LYS A 101 15.90 -3.85 0.98
N LYS A 102 16.46 -3.87 2.18
CA LYS A 102 17.80 -3.35 2.46
C LYS A 102 18.83 -4.28 1.82
N ILE A 103 19.00 -4.20 0.50
CA ILE A 103 20.01 -4.96 -0.23
C ILE A 103 21.29 -4.13 -0.20
N ASN A 104 22.21 -4.47 0.70
CA ASN A 104 23.62 -4.09 0.68
C ASN A 104 23.95 -2.63 0.34
N GLY A 105 23.25 -1.67 0.95
CA GLY A 105 23.66 -0.26 0.94
C GLY A 105 23.43 0.51 -0.38
N VAL A 106 22.67 -0.05 -1.32
CA VAL A 106 22.27 0.68 -2.54
C VAL A 106 20.86 1.23 -2.33
N ASN A 107 20.75 2.56 -2.25
CA ASN A 107 19.48 3.25 -2.44
C ASN A 107 19.04 3.00 -3.88
N LEU A 108 17.98 2.21 -4.06
CA LEU A 108 17.32 2.10 -5.36
C LEU A 108 16.38 3.31 -5.49
N ASP A 109 16.86 4.37 -6.16
CA ASP A 109 16.10 5.58 -6.52
C ASP A 109 14.95 5.30 -7.52
N TYR A 110 14.66 4.03 -7.82
CA TYR A 110 13.53 3.62 -8.65
C TYR A 110 12.66 2.63 -7.87
N LEU A 111 11.51 3.14 -7.41
CA LEU A 111 10.34 2.33 -7.11
C LEU A 111 9.88 1.70 -8.42
N ASN A 112 10.33 0.49 -8.73
CA ASN A 112 9.68 -0.33 -9.74
C ASN A 112 8.37 -0.84 -9.13
N ASP A 113 7.25 -0.72 -9.86
CA ASP A 113 5.91 -1.17 -9.42
C ASP A 113 5.89 -2.65 -8.99
N SER A 114 6.80 -3.46 -9.55
CA SER A 114 7.07 -4.86 -9.17
C SER A 114 7.59 -5.05 -7.73
N LYS A 115 7.69 -3.99 -6.94
CA LYS A 115 8.07 -4.02 -5.52
C LYS A 115 7.07 -3.27 -4.62
N LEU A 116 5.82 -3.15 -5.03
CA LEU A 116 4.75 -2.59 -4.21
C LEU A 116 3.90 -3.71 -3.61
N ILE A 117 3.57 -3.59 -2.32
CA ILE A 117 2.62 -4.49 -1.66
C ILE A 117 1.25 -3.80 -1.60
N PRO A 118 0.16 -4.43 -2.08
CA PRO A 118 -1.18 -3.89 -1.92
C PRO A 118 -1.65 -4.02 -0.46
N LEU A 119 -2.01 -2.89 0.16
CA LEU A 119 -2.56 -2.85 1.52
C LEU A 119 -4.04 -2.46 1.49
N ARG A 120 -4.92 -3.47 1.37
CA ARG A 120 -6.38 -3.31 1.47
C ARG A 120 -6.81 -3.05 2.91
N THR A 121 -7.71 -2.10 3.12
CA THR A 121 -8.34 -1.85 4.43
C THR A 121 -9.79 -1.46 4.27
N GLN A 122 -10.61 -1.86 5.24
CA GLN A 122 -12.02 -1.51 5.29
C GLN A 122 -12.32 -0.66 6.54
N LEU A 123 -12.94 0.50 6.34
CA LEU A 123 -13.48 1.32 7.42
C LEU A 123 -14.96 0.98 7.65
N TYR A 124 -15.32 0.75 8.91
CA TYR A 124 -16.72 0.65 9.31
C TYR A 124 -17.11 1.90 10.11
N ASN A 125 -18.36 2.35 9.98
CA ASN A 125 -18.84 3.65 10.50
C ASN A 125 -18.62 3.87 12.01
N GLU A 126 -18.48 2.80 12.80
CA GLU A 126 -18.30 2.87 14.25
C GLU A 126 -16.85 2.60 14.72
N MET A 127 -15.90 2.44 13.79
CA MET A 127 -14.50 2.20 14.16
C MET A 127 -13.86 3.45 14.76
N THR A 128 -13.27 3.28 15.94
CA THR A 128 -12.36 4.30 16.49
C THR A 128 -11.06 4.33 15.69
N PHE A 129 -10.36 5.47 15.73
CA PHE A 129 -9.02 5.57 15.14
C PHE A 129 -8.06 4.50 15.69
N LYS A 130 -8.15 4.20 16.99
CA LYS A 130 -7.32 3.16 17.63
C LYS A 130 -7.60 1.78 17.03
N SER A 131 -8.87 1.44 16.84
CA SER A 131 -9.26 0.16 16.22
C SER A 131 -8.77 0.08 14.77
N PHE A 132 -8.88 1.17 14.02
CA PHE A 132 -8.36 1.25 12.66
C PHE A 132 -6.83 1.13 12.61
N LEU A 133 -6.12 1.80 13.50
CA LEU A 133 -4.66 1.71 13.61
C LEU A 133 -4.18 0.28 13.87
N ILE A 134 -4.90 -0.47 14.72
CA ILE A 134 -4.60 -1.89 14.99
C ILE A 134 -4.85 -2.74 13.74
N GLN A 135 -5.97 -2.53 13.04
CA GLN A 135 -6.27 -3.22 11.78
C GLN A 135 -5.20 -2.96 10.73
N VAL A 136 -4.79 -1.70 10.54
CA VAL A 136 -3.72 -1.32 9.60
C VAL A 136 -2.41 -1.98 9.99
N LYS A 137 -2.06 -1.99 11.29
CA LYS A 137 -0.86 -2.67 11.79
C LYS A 137 -0.86 -4.17 11.46
N ASP A 138 -1.96 -4.85 11.76
CA ASP A 138 -2.06 -6.29 11.54
C ASP A 138 -2.01 -6.62 10.05
N ASN A 139 -2.72 -5.86 9.21
CA ASN A 139 -2.65 -6.00 7.77
C ASN A 139 -1.24 -5.74 7.25
N LEU A 140 -0.55 -4.72 7.76
CA LEU A 140 0.80 -4.38 7.33
C LEU A 140 1.80 -5.48 7.66
N ILE A 141 1.76 -6.03 8.88
CA ILE A 141 2.65 -7.12 9.30
C ILE A 141 2.41 -8.35 8.43
N GLN A 142 1.14 -8.73 8.23
CA GLN A 142 0.79 -9.87 7.39
C GLN A 142 1.23 -9.64 5.94
N ALA A 143 1.00 -8.44 5.40
CA ALA A 143 1.38 -8.11 4.04
C ALA A 143 2.91 -8.21 3.83
N TYR A 144 3.71 -7.74 4.78
CA TYR A 144 5.17 -7.90 4.73
C TYR A 144 5.64 -9.35 4.93
N SER A 145 4.92 -10.17 5.69
CA SER A 145 5.23 -11.60 5.82
C SER A 145 5.02 -12.37 4.52
N HIS A 146 4.23 -11.85 3.58
CA HIS A 146 3.95 -12.47 2.28
C HIS A 146 4.45 -11.60 1.10
N GLN A 147 5.48 -10.78 1.33
CA GLN A 147 6.03 -9.84 0.35
C GLN A 147 6.79 -10.48 -0.81
N ASP A 148 7.12 -11.77 -0.70
CA ASP A 148 7.97 -12.46 -1.67
C ASP A 148 7.14 -13.08 -2.81
N TYR A 149 5.80 -13.08 -2.70
CA TYR A 149 4.91 -13.45 -3.79
C TYR A 149 4.99 -12.42 -4.92
N CYS A 150 5.09 -12.90 -6.17
CA CYS A 150 5.24 -12.05 -7.34
C CYS A 150 3.97 -11.21 -7.59
N PHE A 151 4.13 -9.89 -7.69
CA PHE A 151 3.02 -8.98 -7.96
C PHE A 151 2.37 -9.22 -9.33
N ASP A 152 3.18 -9.50 -10.36
CA ASP A 152 2.66 -9.76 -11.71
C ASP A 152 1.82 -11.04 -11.75
N GLU A 153 2.26 -12.10 -11.06
CA GLU A 153 1.46 -13.32 -10.90
C GLU A 153 0.15 -13.05 -10.14
N LEU A 154 0.18 -12.15 -9.15
CA LEU A 154 -1.02 -11.77 -8.41
C LEU A 154 -2.04 -11.05 -9.30
N ILE A 155 -1.60 -10.17 -10.19
CA ILE A 155 -2.46 -9.50 -11.19
C ILE A 155 -3.10 -10.53 -12.12
N GLU A 156 -2.32 -11.49 -12.61
CA GLU A 156 -2.83 -12.58 -13.46
C GLU A 156 -3.85 -13.45 -12.73
N LEU A 157 -3.57 -13.83 -11.48
CA LEU A 157 -4.47 -14.65 -10.66
C LEU A 157 -5.82 -13.98 -10.39
N LEU A 158 -5.83 -12.66 -10.23
CA LEU A 158 -7.03 -11.87 -10.00
C LEU A 158 -7.77 -11.53 -11.31
N ASN A 159 -7.24 -11.94 -12.48
CA ASN A 159 -7.75 -11.62 -13.81
C ASN A 159 -7.99 -10.11 -14.01
N LEU A 160 -7.08 -9.28 -13.49
CA LEU A 160 -7.24 -7.84 -13.56
C LEU A 160 -6.77 -7.29 -14.92
N PRO A 161 -7.47 -6.31 -15.50
CA PRO A 161 -7.06 -5.70 -16.75
C PRO A 161 -5.75 -4.93 -16.57
N GLN A 162 -4.79 -5.16 -17.46
CA GLN A 162 -3.57 -4.36 -17.53
C GLN A 162 -3.86 -3.04 -18.28
N ALA A 163 -3.22 -1.96 -17.84
CA ALA A 163 -3.36 -0.65 -18.43
C ALA A 163 -2.00 0.04 -18.56
N GLU A 164 -1.76 0.76 -19.66
CA GLU A 164 -0.49 1.45 -19.91
C GLU A 164 -0.31 2.76 -19.13
N ASN A 165 -1.33 3.18 -18.38
CA ASN A 165 -1.39 4.47 -17.70
C ASN A 165 -1.65 4.36 -16.18
N ARG A 166 -1.73 3.15 -15.63
CA ARG A 166 -1.98 2.91 -14.19
C ARG A 166 -1.60 1.49 -13.77
N CYS A 167 -1.39 1.31 -12.47
CA CYS A 167 -1.35 -0.02 -11.87
C CYS A 167 -2.77 -0.62 -11.82
N SER A 168 -2.88 -1.94 -11.97
CA SER A 168 -4.17 -2.65 -12.06
C SER A 168 -4.91 -2.77 -10.72
N LEU A 169 -4.23 -2.60 -9.58
CA LEU A 169 -4.80 -2.78 -8.23
C LEU A 169 -5.03 -1.46 -7.47
N PHE A 170 -4.26 -0.42 -7.75
CA PHE A 170 -4.28 0.87 -7.05
C PHE A 170 -3.68 1.96 -7.95
N ASP A 171 -3.94 3.23 -7.63
CA ASP A 171 -3.30 4.39 -8.29
C ASP A 171 -2.22 5.04 -7.42
#